data_AF-A0A6H2A5E5-F1
#
_entry.id   AF-A0A6H2A5E5-F1
#
_cell.length_a   1.000
_cell.length_b   1.000
_cell.length_c   1.000
_cell.angle_alpha   90.00
_cell.angle_beta   90.00
_cell.angle_gamma   90.00
#
_symmetry.space_group_name_H-M   'P 1'
#
loop_
_entity.id
_entity.type
_entity.pdbx_description
1 polymer ?
#
loop_
_entity_poly.entity_id
_entity_poly.type
_entity_poly.pdbx_seq_one_letter_code
_entity_poly.pdbx_strand_id
1 'polypeptide(L)'
;MTKIGETRLGSISHRTEVYKICPDCKQGFWSRADKEYPCCKSCWAKEGRIALLGGYNYIKISETDLYYTMCPTTALPGNGWLRLSRYTMAKHLGRCLEEDEQVYHKNLDSLDDNLNNLRVHKIVERSEEDTRKTRAYKFGYKEGYDVGYEEGYGEGQTSKQEEEVNWFLKARERKNKT
;
A
#
# COMPACT_ATOMS: atom_id res chain seq x y z
N MET A 1 28.81 -1.68 -3.09
CA MET A 1 28.23 -1.10 -1.86
C MET A 1 27.16 -0.10 -2.28
N THR A 2 25.93 -0.25 -1.80
CA THR A 2 24.82 0.66 -2.10
C THR A 2 25.00 1.98 -1.35
N LYS A 3 24.77 3.12 -2.01
CA LYS A 3 24.94 4.45 -1.42
C LYS A 3 23.62 5.01 -0.92
N ILE A 4 23.67 5.83 0.14
CA ILE A 4 22.47 6.57 0.61
C ILE A 4 21.96 7.45 -0.53
N GLY A 5 20.64 7.41 -0.77
CA GLY A 5 20.00 8.16 -1.85
C GLY A 5 20.03 7.46 -3.20
N GLU A 6 20.70 6.30 -3.32
CA GLU A 6 20.66 5.50 -4.54
C GLU A 6 19.23 5.06 -4.84
N THR A 7 18.82 5.17 -6.10
CA THR A 7 17.47 4.85 -6.56
C THR A 7 17.45 3.59 -7.39
N ARG A 8 16.38 2.78 -7.28
CA ARG A 8 16.12 1.64 -8.16
C ARG A 8 14.65 1.53 -8.52
N LEU A 9 14.35 0.86 -9.62
CA LEU A 9 12.97 0.45 -9.93
C LEU A 9 12.64 -0.80 -9.11
N GLY A 10 11.58 -0.75 -8.31
CA GLY A 10 11.11 -1.90 -7.54
C GLY A 10 10.58 -3.00 -8.46
N SER A 11 11.05 -4.23 -8.28
CA SER A 11 10.79 -5.37 -9.17
C SER A 11 9.32 -5.76 -9.29
N ILE A 12 8.48 -5.43 -8.30
CA ILE A 12 7.08 -5.87 -8.22
C ILE A 12 6.10 -4.74 -8.56
N SER A 13 6.47 -3.48 -8.37
CA SER A 13 5.50 -2.37 -8.39
C SER A 13 5.80 -1.29 -9.43
N HIS A 14 6.91 -1.39 -10.16
CA HIS A 14 7.45 -0.33 -11.02
C HIS A 14 7.64 1.02 -10.29
N ARG A 15 7.66 1.02 -8.95
CA ARG A 15 7.83 2.23 -8.14
C ARG A 15 9.30 2.50 -7.91
N THR A 16 9.66 3.77 -7.86
CA THR A 16 11.02 4.18 -7.51
C THR A 16 11.24 3.93 -6.02
N GLU A 17 12.30 3.21 -5.69
CA GLU A 17 12.77 2.99 -4.33
C GLU A 17 14.07 3.76 -4.11
N VAL A 18 14.27 4.30 -2.90
CA VAL A 18 15.48 5.01 -2.46
C VAL A 18 16.11 4.20 -1.34
N TYR A 19 17.42 3.99 -1.41
CA TYR A 19 18.17 3.38 -0.33
C TYR A 19 18.43 4.37 0.80
N LYS A 20 18.07 3.99 2.03
CA LYS A 20 18.18 4.80 3.25
C LYS A 20 18.90 4.00 4.34
N ILE A 21 19.42 4.69 5.35
CA ILE A 21 19.95 4.09 6.58
C ILE A 21 18.95 4.30 7.70
N CYS A 22 18.60 3.23 8.40
CA CYS A 22 17.70 3.29 9.55
C CYS A 22 18.34 4.15 10.67
N PRO A 23 17.66 5.18 11.18
CA PRO A 23 18.20 6.00 12.26
C PRO A 23 18.44 5.18 13.54
N ASP A 24 17.65 4.13 13.77
CA ASP A 24 17.69 3.35 15.03
C ASP A 24 18.75 2.25 15.00
N CYS A 25 18.69 1.33 14.03
CA CYS A 25 19.60 0.17 13.98
C CYS A 25 20.79 0.33 13.03
N LYS A 26 20.88 1.46 12.32
CA LYS A 26 21.92 1.77 11.33
C LYS A 26 22.02 0.77 10.15
N GLN A 27 21.07 -0.15 10.01
CA GLN A 27 20.99 -1.03 8.85
C GLN A 27 20.41 -0.27 7.65
N GLY A 28 20.96 -0.54 6.47
CA GLY A 28 20.43 0.02 5.23
C GLY A 28 19.21 -0.74 4.72
N PHE A 29 18.28 -0.02 4.12
CA PHE A 29 17.04 -0.57 3.60
C PHE A 29 16.54 0.25 2.40
N TRP A 30 15.78 -0.42 1.52
CA TRP A 30 15.09 0.24 0.42
C TRP A 30 13.71 0.69 0.89
N SER A 31 13.40 1.97 0.71
CA SER A 31 12.09 2.53 0.95
C SER A 31 11.52 3.04 -0.37
N ARG A 32 10.21 3.23 -0.46
CA ARG A 32 9.67 3.93 -1.63
C ARG A 32 10.14 5.38 -1.64
N ALA A 33 10.35 5.96 -2.83
CA ALA A 33 10.73 7.36 -2.99
C ALA A 33 9.58 8.31 -2.65
N ASP A 34 8.35 7.88 -2.97
CA ASP A 34 7.11 8.63 -2.77
C ASP A 34 6.54 8.50 -1.36
N LYS A 35 7.22 7.76 -0.47
CA LYS A 35 6.77 7.57 0.92
C LYS A 35 7.91 7.74 1.91
N GLU A 36 7.63 8.46 2.99
CA GLU A 36 8.55 8.61 4.10
C GLU A 36 8.31 7.50 5.12
N TYR A 37 9.29 6.59 5.22
CA TYR A 37 9.35 5.61 6.29
C TYR A 37 10.40 6.08 7.31
N PRO A 38 10.03 6.32 8.58
CA PRO A 38 10.98 6.72 9.62
C PRO A 38 12.09 5.69 9.89
N CYS A 39 11.82 4.39 9.73
CA CYS A 39 12.80 3.34 10.05
C CYS A 39 12.67 2.10 9.16
N CYS A 40 13.62 1.15 9.30
CA CYS A 40 13.57 -0.12 8.56
C CYS A 40 12.48 -1.05 9.12
N LYS A 41 12.04 -2.02 8.31
CA LYS A 41 10.99 -2.98 8.68
C LYS A 41 11.28 -3.74 9.98
N SER A 42 12.54 -4.04 10.27
CA SER A 42 12.93 -4.76 11.49
C SER A 42 12.73 -3.90 12.75
N CYS A 43 13.16 -2.63 12.73
CA CYS A 43 12.92 -1.71 13.84
C CYS A 43 11.43 -1.45 14.03
N TRP A 44 10.71 -1.23 12.92
CA TRP A 44 9.28 -1.03 12.92
C TRP A 44 8.54 -2.20 13.61
N ALA A 45 8.94 -3.46 13.31
CA ALA A 45 8.38 -4.65 13.94
C ALA A 45 8.66 -4.74 15.44
N LYS A 46 9.82 -4.28 15.92
CA LYS A 46 10.17 -4.29 17.36
C LYS A 46 9.28 -3.37 18.18
N GLU A 47 8.77 -2.30 17.58
CA GLU A 47 7.78 -1.41 18.22
C GLU A 47 6.36 -2.00 18.19
N GLY A 48 6.21 -3.27 17.82
CA GLY A 48 4.91 -3.90 17.66
C GLY A 48 4.13 -3.34 16.49
N ARG A 49 4.79 -2.72 15.50
CA ARG A 49 4.12 -2.16 14.33
C ARG A 49 4.42 -2.99 13.09
N ILE A 50 3.46 -3.10 12.17
CA ILE A 50 3.68 -3.80 10.89
C ILE A 50 2.94 -3.10 9.76
N ALA A 51 3.59 -2.97 8.60
CA ALA A 51 2.95 -2.56 7.37
C ALA A 51 2.53 -3.81 6.58
N LEU A 52 1.23 -3.99 6.37
CA LEU A 52 0.69 -5.16 5.67
C LEU A 52 0.38 -4.88 4.20
N LEU A 53 0.10 -5.96 3.47
CA LEU A 53 -0.47 -5.92 2.13
C LEU A 53 -1.71 -5.01 2.13
N GLY A 54 -1.73 -4.00 1.26
CA GLY A 54 -2.76 -2.97 1.21
C GLY A 54 -2.32 -1.59 1.71
N GLY A 55 -1.09 -1.47 2.24
CA GLY A 55 -0.49 -0.17 2.51
C GLY A 55 -1.01 0.53 3.76
N TYR A 56 -1.55 -0.20 4.72
CA TYR A 56 -1.93 0.33 6.03
C TYR A 56 -0.91 -0.11 7.09
N ASN A 57 -0.69 0.77 8.07
CA ASN A 57 0.07 0.43 9.27
C ASN A 57 -0.85 -0.20 10.33
N TYR A 58 -0.31 -1.18 11.04
CA TYR A 58 -0.96 -1.86 12.16
C TYR A 58 -0.05 -1.79 13.38
N ILE A 59 -0.66 -1.84 14.55
CA ILE A 59 0.01 -1.90 15.85
C ILE A 59 -0.54 -3.08 16.65
N LYS A 60 0.34 -3.80 17.34
CA LYS A 60 -0.01 -4.85 18.30
C LYS A 60 -0.34 -4.20 19.63
N ILE A 61 -1.54 -4.42 20.12
CA ILE A 61 -2.00 -3.93 21.42
C ILE A 61 -2.26 -5.08 22.38
N SER A 62 -2.05 -4.82 23.68
CA SER A 62 -2.27 -5.78 24.77
C SER A 62 -3.76 -6.03 24.97
N GLU A 63 -4.13 -7.23 25.41
CA GLU A 63 -5.51 -7.58 25.80
C GLU A 63 -6.07 -6.68 26.93
N THR A 64 -5.18 -6.10 27.73
CA THR A 64 -5.51 -5.16 28.81
C THR A 64 -5.66 -3.71 28.34
N ASP A 65 -5.33 -3.40 27.08
CA ASP A 65 -5.47 -2.06 26.53
C ASP A 65 -6.97 -1.77 26.26
N LEU A 66 -7.44 -0.57 26.63
CA LEU A 66 -8.82 -0.13 26.42
C LEU A 66 -9.28 -0.29 24.96
N TYR A 67 -8.37 -0.09 24.01
CA TYR A 67 -8.67 -0.14 22.58
C TYR A 67 -8.62 -1.56 21.99
N TYR A 68 -8.34 -2.58 22.81
CA TYR A 68 -8.25 -3.98 22.35
C TYR A 68 -9.55 -4.47 21.70
N THR A 69 -10.70 -3.99 22.17
CA THR A 69 -12.03 -4.32 21.63
C THR A 69 -12.21 -3.91 20.17
N MET A 70 -11.41 -2.96 19.67
CA MET A 70 -11.44 -2.54 18.26
C MET A 70 -10.65 -3.47 17.33
N CYS A 71 -9.91 -4.45 17.86
CA CYS A 71 -9.14 -5.37 17.03
C CYS A 71 -10.08 -6.27 16.21
N PRO A 72 -9.95 -6.30 14.88
CA PRO A 72 -10.72 -7.23 14.06
C PRO A 72 -10.38 -8.68 14.45
N THR A 73 -11.40 -9.47 14.73
CA THR A 73 -11.27 -10.90 15.08
C THR A 73 -10.74 -11.75 13.93
N THR A 74 -10.86 -11.28 12.69
CA THR A 74 -10.63 -12.09 11.48
C THR A 74 -9.46 -11.62 10.61
N ALA A 75 -8.89 -10.44 10.86
CA ALA A 75 -8.03 -9.81 9.85
C ALA A 75 -6.62 -10.40 9.79
N LEU A 76 -6.08 -10.96 10.88
CA LEU A 76 -4.69 -11.42 10.93
C LEU A 76 -4.50 -12.64 11.85
N PRO A 77 -3.56 -13.55 11.52
CA PRO A 77 -3.18 -14.62 12.43
C PRO A 77 -2.60 -14.03 13.72
N GLY A 78 -3.37 -14.14 14.81
CA GLY A 78 -3.05 -13.63 16.13
C GLY A 78 -3.92 -12.43 16.56
N ASN A 79 -4.66 -12.59 17.66
CA ASN A 79 -5.53 -11.57 18.23
C ASN A 79 -4.73 -10.32 18.65
N GLY A 80 -5.28 -9.11 18.53
CA GLY A 80 -4.66 -7.89 19.07
C GLY A 80 -3.92 -6.99 18.08
N TRP A 81 -4.13 -7.14 16.78
CA TRP A 81 -3.62 -6.18 15.78
C TRP A 81 -4.69 -5.16 15.41
N LEU A 82 -4.40 -3.87 15.61
CA LEU A 82 -5.29 -2.77 15.27
C LEU A 82 -4.66 -1.88 14.21
N ARG A 83 -5.46 -1.33 13.29
CA ARG A 83 -4.96 -0.31 12.33
C ARG A 83 -4.46 0.90 13.10
N LEU A 84 -3.24 1.35 12.79
CA LEU A 84 -2.60 2.45 13.51
C LEU A 84 -3.43 3.74 13.41
N SER A 85 -3.98 4.07 12.24
CA SER A 85 -4.91 5.19 12.07
C SER A 85 -6.11 5.15 13.02
N ARG A 86 -6.73 3.97 13.21
CA ARG A 86 -7.85 3.80 14.15
C ARG A 86 -7.41 3.97 15.59
N TYR A 87 -6.27 3.37 15.96
CA TYR A 87 -5.70 3.50 17.31
C TYR A 87 -5.36 4.96 17.65
N THR A 88 -4.63 5.66 16.76
CA THR A 88 -4.25 7.06 16.93
C THR A 88 -5.48 7.95 17.13
N MET A 89 -6.52 7.74 16.32
CA MET A 89 -7.76 8.52 16.42
C MET A 89 -8.56 8.20 17.69
N ALA A 90 -8.72 6.93 18.05
CA ALA A 90 -9.39 6.52 19.28
C ALA A 90 -8.71 7.11 20.52
N LYS A 91 -7.36 7.07 20.54
CA LYS A 91 -6.55 7.67 21.60
C LYS A 91 -6.72 9.18 21.68
N HIS A 92 -6.83 9.88 20.55
CA HIS A 92 -7.10 11.32 20.52
C HIS A 92 -8.49 11.66 21.05
N LEU A 93 -9.50 10.85 20.71
CA LEU A 93 -10.87 11.04 21.20
C LEU A 93 -11.06 10.61 22.66
N GLY A 94 -10.14 9.82 23.21
CA GLY A 94 -10.26 9.26 24.56
C GLY A 94 -11.33 8.17 24.68
N ARG A 95 -11.76 7.56 23.56
CA ARG A 95 -12.75 6.48 23.51
C ARG A 95 -12.51 5.55 22.33
N CYS A 96 -13.07 4.35 22.37
CA CYS A 96 -13.13 3.49 21.18
C CYS A 96 -13.96 4.15 20.06
N LEU A 97 -13.61 3.83 18.81
CA LEU A 97 -14.44 4.19 17.67
C LEU A 97 -15.64 3.25 17.59
N GLU A 98 -16.79 3.81 17.27
CA GLU A 98 -18.02 3.05 17.02
C GLU A 98 -17.90 2.20 15.75
N GLU A 99 -18.78 1.23 15.59
CA GLU A 99 -18.82 0.36 14.40
C GLU A 99 -19.13 1.14 13.12
N ASP A 100 -19.93 2.21 13.22
CA ASP A 100 -20.26 3.12 12.13
C ASP A 100 -19.20 4.22 11.93
N GLU A 101 -18.11 4.25 12.70
CA GLU A 101 -17.07 5.26 12.56
C GLU A 101 -15.88 4.75 11.73
N GLN A 102 -15.64 5.42 10.60
CA GLN A 102 -14.52 5.14 9.71
C GLN A 102 -13.48 6.27 9.73
N VAL A 103 -12.21 5.88 9.83
CA VAL A 103 -11.07 6.81 9.75
C VAL A 103 -10.58 6.92 8.32
N TYR A 104 -10.45 8.14 7.84
CA TYR A 104 -9.93 8.50 6.52
C TYR A 104 -8.67 9.34 6.63
N HIS A 105 -7.74 9.15 5.69
CA HIS A 105 -6.56 9.98 5.48
C HIS A 105 -6.89 11.12 4.52
N LYS A 106 -6.68 12.37 4.93
CA LYS A 106 -7.00 13.58 4.14
C LYS A 106 -6.15 13.67 2.87
N ASN A 107 -4.87 13.30 2.97
CA ASN A 107 -3.92 13.28 1.85
C ASN A 107 -3.97 11.99 1.02
N LEU A 108 -4.89 11.06 1.31
CA LEU A 108 -5.00 9.74 0.67
C LEU A 108 -3.76 8.84 0.84
N ASP A 109 -2.78 9.22 1.66
CA ASP A 109 -1.67 8.36 2.02
C ASP A 109 -2.02 7.53 3.26
N SER A 110 -2.34 6.26 3.02
CA SER A 110 -2.69 5.28 4.04
C SER A 110 -1.57 4.93 5.03
N LEU A 111 -0.34 5.41 4.82
CA LEU A 111 0.79 5.24 5.74
C LEU A 111 1.07 6.47 6.61
N ASP A 112 0.42 7.60 6.34
CA ASP A 112 0.56 8.83 7.11
C ASP A 112 -0.48 8.89 8.23
N ASP A 113 -0.21 8.18 9.33
CA ASP A 113 -1.08 8.12 10.50
C ASP A 113 -0.95 9.35 11.43
N ASN A 114 -0.42 10.48 10.95
CA ASN A 114 -0.40 11.72 11.71
C ASN A 114 -1.82 12.21 12.00
N LEU A 115 -2.10 12.56 13.25
CA LEU A 115 -3.45 12.93 13.68
C LEU A 115 -4.08 14.05 12.84
N ASN A 116 -3.28 15.05 12.44
CA ASN A 116 -3.73 16.16 11.59
C ASN A 116 -4.19 15.71 10.19
N ASN A 117 -3.69 14.56 9.72
CA ASN A 117 -4.07 13.94 8.45
C ASN A 117 -5.27 12.99 8.59
N LEU A 118 -5.71 12.67 9.81
CA LEU A 118 -6.82 11.76 10.04
C LEU A 118 -8.14 12.52 10.19
N ARG A 119 -9.24 11.89 9.77
CA ARG A 119 -10.60 12.37 9.99
C ARG A 119 -11.54 11.18 10.24
N VAL A 120 -12.43 11.31 11.21
CA VAL A 120 -13.53 10.36 11.42
C VAL A 120 -14.74 10.81 10.62
N HIS A 121 -15.36 9.86 9.93
CA HIS A 121 -16.67 10.01 9.32
C HIS A 121 -17.58 8.91 9.85
N LYS A 122 -18.83 9.27 10.15
CA LYS A 122 -19.88 8.28 10.29
C LYS A 122 -20.19 7.71 8.92
N ILE A 123 -20.21 6.38 8.84
CA ILE A 123 -20.79 5.64 7.74
C ILE A 123 -22.29 5.90 7.88
N VAL A 124 -22.78 6.94 7.21
CA VAL A 124 -24.22 7.10 6.99
C VAL A 124 -24.65 5.84 6.27
N GLU A 125 -25.68 5.15 6.78
CA GLU A 125 -26.22 3.96 6.15
C GLU A 125 -26.33 4.22 4.66
N ARG A 126 -25.49 3.51 3.90
CA ARG A 126 -25.40 3.71 2.47
C ARG A 126 -26.75 3.26 1.93
N SER A 127 -27.49 4.16 1.30
CA SER A 127 -28.79 3.83 0.72
C SER A 127 -28.66 2.58 -0.16
N GLU A 128 -29.71 1.77 -0.27
CA GLU A 128 -29.70 0.61 -1.17
C GLU A 128 -29.30 1.03 -2.60
N GLU A 129 -29.68 2.25 -3.00
CA GLU A 129 -29.31 2.85 -4.26
C GLU A 129 -27.80 3.11 -4.39
N ASP A 130 -27.15 3.67 -3.38
CA ASP A 130 -25.70 3.89 -3.37
C ASP A 130 -24.91 2.57 -3.35
N THR A 131 -25.46 1.57 -2.66
CA THR A 131 -24.94 0.20 -2.67
C THR A 131 -25.05 -0.39 -4.08
N ARG A 132 -26.20 -0.21 -4.75
CA ARG A 132 -26.42 -0.63 -6.14
C ARG A 132 -25.48 0.09 -7.11
N LYS A 133 -25.31 1.40 -6.98
CA LYS A 133 -24.36 2.20 -7.79
C LYS A 133 -22.92 1.73 -7.60
N THR A 134 -22.50 1.45 -6.37
CA THR A 134 -21.15 0.93 -6.09
C THR A 134 -20.94 -0.46 -6.70
N ARG A 135 -21.94 -1.35 -6.61
CA ARG A 135 -21.89 -2.68 -7.24
C ARG A 135 -21.84 -2.56 -8.76
N ALA A 136 -22.71 -1.74 -9.35
CA ALA A 136 -22.76 -1.50 -10.80
C ALA A 136 -21.43 -0.91 -11.30
N TYR A 137 -20.83 0.05 -10.58
CA TYR A 137 -19.51 0.58 -10.91
C TYR A 137 -18.42 -0.50 -10.84
N LYS A 138 -18.41 -1.33 -9.78
CA LYS A 138 -17.45 -2.44 -9.68
C LYS A 138 -17.60 -3.49 -10.79
N PHE A 139 -18.84 -3.83 -11.15
CA PHE A 139 -19.12 -4.78 -12.23
C PHE A 139 -18.77 -4.20 -13.59
N GLY A 140 -19.23 -2.99 -13.91
CA GLY A 140 -18.92 -2.33 -15.17
C GLY A 140 -17.44 -2.01 -15.34
N TYR A 141 -16.73 -1.65 -14.27
CA TYR A 141 -15.27 -1.48 -14.31
C TYR A 141 -14.57 -2.82 -14.55
N LYS A 142 -15.07 -3.93 -13.98
CA LYS A 142 -14.52 -5.27 -14.22
C LYS A 142 -14.77 -5.72 -15.66
N GLU A 143 -15.99 -5.61 -16.17
CA GLU A 143 -16.32 -5.98 -17.55
C GLU A 143 -15.58 -5.10 -18.56
N GLY A 144 -15.54 -3.78 -18.36
CA GLY A 144 -14.78 -2.88 -19.22
C GLY A 144 -13.27 -3.13 -19.16
N TYR A 145 -12.73 -3.51 -18.00
CA TYR A 145 -11.34 -3.92 -17.86
C TYR A 145 -11.08 -5.26 -18.57
N ASP A 146 -11.93 -6.27 -18.39
CA ASP A 146 -11.78 -7.59 -19.00
C ASP A 146 -11.92 -7.51 -20.54
N VAL A 147 -12.93 -6.78 -21.05
CA VAL A 147 -13.13 -6.54 -22.50
C VAL A 147 -11.99 -5.71 -23.09
N GLY A 148 -11.58 -4.62 -22.44
CA GLY A 148 -10.45 -3.81 -22.90
C GLY A 148 -9.10 -4.52 -22.80
N TYR A 149 -8.96 -5.48 -21.88
CA TYR A 149 -7.78 -6.33 -21.76
C TYR A 149 -7.76 -7.40 -22.85
N GLU A 150 -8.89 -8.01 -23.21
CA GLU A 150 -8.95 -8.95 -24.33
C GLU A 150 -8.75 -8.26 -25.70
N GLU A 151 -9.39 -7.12 -25.93
CA GLU A 151 -9.30 -6.38 -27.21
C GLU A 151 -7.97 -5.61 -27.35
N GLY A 152 -7.43 -5.06 -26.26
CA GLY A 152 -6.21 -4.24 -26.29
C GLY A 152 -4.90 -5.02 -26.24
N TYR A 153 -4.89 -6.20 -25.60
CA TYR A 153 -3.67 -7.02 -25.44
C TYR A 153 -3.55 -8.13 -26.51
N GLY A 154 -4.62 -8.46 -27.23
CA GLY A 154 -4.62 -9.46 -28.30
C GLY A 154 -4.03 -8.96 -29.64
N GLU A 155 -4.29 -7.70 -30.02
CA GLU A 155 -3.93 -7.20 -31.36
C GLU A 155 -2.89 -6.06 -31.37
N GLY A 156 -2.57 -5.46 -30.21
CA GLY A 156 -1.75 -4.25 -30.13
C GLY A 156 -0.27 -4.42 -29.78
N GLN A 157 0.19 -5.61 -29.35
CA GLN A 157 1.54 -5.78 -28.79
C GLN A 157 2.56 -6.52 -29.66
N THR A 158 2.19 -7.11 -30.80
CA THR A 158 3.19 -7.86 -31.60
C THR A 158 4.14 -6.95 -32.37
N SER A 159 3.66 -5.88 -33.03
CA SER A 159 4.52 -5.11 -33.95
C SER A 159 5.62 -4.29 -33.26
N LYS A 160 5.31 -3.58 -32.16
CA LYS A 160 6.33 -2.77 -31.45
C LYS A 160 7.30 -3.61 -30.63
N GLN A 161 6.83 -4.69 -30.00
CA GLN A 161 7.74 -5.59 -29.25
C GLN A 161 8.60 -6.43 -30.19
N GLU A 162 8.08 -6.86 -31.35
CA GLU A 162 8.90 -7.50 -32.39
C GLU A 162 9.95 -6.56 -32.97
N GLU A 163 9.64 -5.28 -33.18
CA GLU A 163 10.64 -4.29 -33.62
C GLU A 163 11.73 -4.08 -32.58
N GLU A 164 11.39 -3.97 -31.29
CA GLU A 164 12.38 -3.85 -30.21
C GLU A 164 13.24 -5.12 -30.08
N VAL A 165 12.64 -6.31 -30.13
CA VAL A 165 13.37 -7.59 -30.10
C VAL A 165 14.29 -7.72 -31.31
N ASN A 166 13.82 -7.39 -32.52
CA ASN A 166 14.64 -7.41 -33.73
C ASN A 166 15.79 -6.39 -33.68
N TRP A 167 15.57 -5.21 -33.08
CA TRP A 167 16.63 -4.24 -32.87
C TRP A 167 17.71 -4.78 -31.93
N PHE A 168 17.32 -5.43 -30.81
CA PHE A 168 18.27 -6.05 -29.88
C PHE A 168 19.07 -7.20 -30.51
N LEU A 169 18.44 -8.05 -31.32
CA LEU A 169 19.12 -9.15 -32.01
C LEU A 169 20.14 -8.63 -33.03
N LYS A 170 19.78 -7.62 -33.84
CA LYS A 170 20.69 -6.97 -34.79
C LYS A 170 21.87 -6.26 -34.09
N ALA A 171 21.63 -5.65 -32.93
CA ALA A 171 22.70 -5.03 -32.14
C ALA A 171 23.69 -6.09 -31.60
N ARG A 172 23.21 -7.29 -31.24
CA ARG A 172 24.05 -8.40 -30.77
C ARG A 172 24.93 -8.97 -31.88
N GLU A 173 24.40 -9.12 -33.09
CA GLU A 173 25.18 -9.60 -34.24
C GLU A 173 26.31 -8.65 -34.64
N ARG A 174 26.11 -7.33 -34.47
CA ARG A 174 27.15 -6.32 -34.74
C ARG A 174 28.32 -6.40 -33.77
N LYS A 175 28.08 -6.75 -32.51
CA LYS A 175 29.14 -6.92 -31.50
C LYS A 175 29.98 -8.17 -31.71
N ASN A 176 29.44 -9.21 -32.33
CA ASN A 176 30.14 -10.48 -32.56
C ASN A 176 30.99 -10.48 -33.85
N LYS A 177 30.99 -9.39 -34.63
CA LYS A 177 31.77 -9.24 -35.88
C LYS A 177 32.98 -8.31 -35.74
N THR A 178 33.28 -7.87 -34.53
CA THR A 178 34.47 -7.10 -34.11
C THR A 178 35.18 -7.88 -33.03
#